data_AF-A0A956IPW3-F1
#
_entry.id   AF-A0A956IPW3-F1
#
_cell.length_a   1.000
_cell.length_b   1.000
_cell.length_c   1.000
_cell.angle_alpha   90.00
_cell.angle_beta   90.00
_cell.angle_gamma   90.00
#
_symmetry.space_group_name_H-M   'P 1'
#
loop_
_entity.id
_entity.type
_entity.pdbx_description
1 polymer ?
#
loop_
_entity_poly.entity_id
_entity_poly.type
_entity_poly.pdbx_seq_one_letter_code
_entity_poly.pdbx_strand_id
1 'polypeptide(L)' 'MAYESRTRSIVKALSWRFLATLITTGVVYVMTGKMDNAVEIGLVDTLVKLGVYFGHERAWERIRFGRVRYTDYQI' A
#
# COMPACT_ATOMS: atom_id res chain seq x y z
N MET A 1 20.00 12.97 3.15
CA MET A 1 19.23 11.80 2.67
C MET A 1 18.71 11.07 3.90
N ALA A 2 17.41 11.08 4.16
CA ALA A 2 16.84 10.36 5.30
C ALA A 2 16.92 8.85 5.03
N TYR A 3 17.76 8.13 5.78
CA TYR A 3 17.87 6.69 5.65
C TYR A 3 16.63 6.06 6.33
N GLU A 4 15.69 5.54 5.55
CA GLU A 4 14.70 4.62 6.12
C GLU A 4 15.45 3.39 6.66
N SER A 5 15.09 2.93 7.86
CA SER A 5 15.59 1.65 8.32
C SER A 5 15.14 0.56 7.33
N ARG A 6 16.04 -0.37 6.97
CA ARG A 6 15.74 -1.48 6.04
C ARG A 6 14.47 -2.25 6.46
N THR A 7 14.21 -2.31 7.76
CA THR A 7 13.00 -2.90 8.36
C THR A 7 11.74 -2.10 8.04
N ARG A 8 11.79 -0.76 8.06
CA ARG A 8 10.64 0.09 7.72
C ARG A 8 10.20 -0.14 6.27
N SER A 9 11.15 -0.15 5.34
CA SER A 9 10.84 -0.35 3.92
C SER A 9 10.27 -1.76 3.64
N ILE A 10 10.77 -2.80 4.32
CA ILE A 10 10.22 -4.17 4.21
C ILE A 10 8.78 -4.24 4.74
N VAL A 11 8.52 -3.69 5.93
CA VAL A 11 7.16 -3.70 6.53
C VAL A 11 6.20 -2.87 5.68
N LYS A 12 6.65 -1.73 5.15
CA LYS A 12 5.88 -0.90 4.23
C LYS A 12 5.53 -1.67 2.95
N ALA A 13 6.49 -2.35 2.34
CA ALA A 13 6.26 -3.18 1.15
C ALA A 13 5.30 -4.34 1.41
N LEU A 14 5.45 -5.05 2.54
CA LEU A 14 4.55 -6.13 2.94
C LEU A 14 3.13 -5.60 3.17
N SER A 15 2.97 -4.51 3.92
CA SER A 15 1.65 -3.92 4.17
C SER A 15 0.94 -3.51 2.88
N TRP A 16 1.69 -2.97 1.91
CA TRP A 16 1.14 -2.65 0.59
C TRP A 16 0.70 -3.91 -0.17
N ARG A 17 1.51 -4.98 -0.16
CA ARG A 17 1.17 -6.25 -0.81
C ARG A 17 -0.11 -6.87 -0.26
N PHE A 18 -0.30 -6.85 1.06
CA PHE A 18 -1.53 -7.34 1.69
C PHE A 18 -2.75 -6.54 1.22
N LEU A 19 -2.68 -5.20 1.26
CA LEU A 19 -3.78 -4.33 0.82
C LEU A 19 -4.11 -4.52 -0.66
N ALA A 20 -3.10 -4.51 -1.53
CA ALA A 20 -3.30 -4.68 -2.97
C ALA A 20 -3.98 -6.02 -3.31
N THR A 21 -3.63 -7.09 -2.59
CA THR A 21 -4.23 -8.42 -2.78
C THR A 21 -5.68 -8.43 -2.32
N LEU A 22 -5.99 -7.85 -1.15
CA LEU A 22 -7.36 -7.73 -0.66
C LEU A 22 -8.25 -6.92 -1.60
N ILE A 23 -7.74 -5.82 -2.15
CA ILE A 23 -8.47 -5.01 -3.14
C ILE A 23 -8.77 -5.83 -4.38
N THR A 24 -7.77 -6.48 -4.96
CA THR A 24 -7.94 -7.27 -6.19
C THR A 24 -8.95 -8.40 -5.98
N THR A 25 -8.80 -9.17 -4.91
CA THR A 25 -9.72 -10.26 -4.59
C THR A 25 -11.13 -9.74 -4.32
N GLY A 26 -11.28 -8.62 -3.61
CA GLY A 26 -12.58 -8.00 -3.34
C GLY A 26 -13.27 -7.50 -4.61
N VAL A 27 -12.53 -6.81 -5.49
CA VAL A 27 -13.04 -6.34 -6.78
C VAL A 27 -13.46 -7.51 -7.65
N VAL A 28 -12.63 -8.55 -7.77
CA VAL A 28 -12.99 -9.77 -8.52
C VAL A 28 -14.20 -10.47 -7.89
N TYR A 29 -14.28 -10.61 -6.58
CA TYR A 29 -15.41 -11.27 -5.91
C TYR A 29 -16.73 -10.56 -6.18
N VAL A 30 -16.75 -9.22 -6.08
CA VAL A 30 -17.94 -8.41 -6.37
C VAL A 30 -18.32 -8.47 -7.86
N MET A 31 -17.33 -8.52 -8.74
CA MET A 31 -17.54 -8.47 -10.20
C MET A 31 -17.78 -9.86 -10.83
N THR A 32 -17.40 -10.96 -10.17
CA THR A 32 -17.62 -12.34 -10.68
C THR A 32 -19.11 -12.63 -10.92
N GLY A 33 -20.03 -11.94 -10.23
CA GLY A 33 -21.47 -12.05 -10.49
C GLY A 33 -21.97 -11.30 -11.74
N LYS A 34 -21.12 -10.49 -12.38
CA LYS A 34 -21.41 -9.64 -13.54
C LYS A 34 -20.17 -9.64 -14.47
N MET A 35 -19.90 -10.77 -15.12
CA MET A 35 -18.70 -10.97 -15.96
C MET A 35 -18.77 -10.22 -17.30
N ASP A 36 -19.24 -8.98 -17.32
CA ASP A 36 -19.63 -8.33 -18.57
C ASP A 36 -18.46 -7.56 -19.22
N ASN A 37 -17.42 -7.16 -18.48
CA ASN A 37 -16.21 -6.54 -19.06
C ASN A 37 -14.96 -6.59 -18.15
N ALA A 38 -13.93 -7.35 -18.53
CA ALA A 38 -12.65 -7.40 -17.80
C ALA A 38 -11.90 -6.05 -17.76
N VAL A 39 -12.08 -5.21 -18.78
CA VAL A 39 -11.48 -3.87 -18.86
C VAL A 39 -12.06 -2.95 -17.77
N GLU A 40 -13.36 -3.03 -17.53
CA GLU A 40 -14.04 -2.24 -16.50
C GLU A 40 -13.56 -2.65 -15.09
N ILE A 41 -13.44 -3.96 -14.85
CA ILE A 41 -12.89 -4.51 -13.61
C ILE A 41 -11.48 -3.98 -13.36
N GLY A 42 -10.62 -4.02 -14.38
CA GLY A 42 -9.24 -3.52 -14.29
C GLY A 42 -9.16 -2.02 -14.01
N LEU A 43 -10.06 -1.22 -14.61
CA LEU A 43 -10.15 0.22 -14.36
C LEU A 43 -10.58 0.51 -12.92
N VAL A 44 -11.64 -0.15 -12.44
CA VAL A 44 -12.14 0.01 -11.06
C VAL A 44 -11.06 -0.40 -10.06
N ASP A 45 -10.45 -1.57 -10.25
CA ASP A 45 -9.36 -2.06 -9.39
C ASP A 45 -8.19 -1.07 -9.34
N THR A 46 -7.79 -0.51 -10.48
CA THR A 46 -6.71 0.48 -10.56
C THR A 46 -7.07 1.76 -9.78
N LEU A 47 -8.28 2.29 -9.96
CA LEU A 47 -8.73 3.49 -9.26
C LEU A 47 -8.81 3.28 -7.75
N VAL A 48 -9.33 2.13 -7.31
CA VAL A 48 -9.38 1.77 -5.89
C VAL A 48 -7.96 1.65 -5.31
N LYS A 49 -7.04 0.97 -6.00
CA LYS A 49 -5.64 0.86 -5.57
C LYS A 49 -4.96 2.21 -5.46
N LEU A 50 -5.21 3.13 -6.39
CA LEU A 50 -4.65 4.49 -6.31
C LEU A 50 -5.12 5.23 -5.05
N GLY A 51 -6.42 5.19 -4.74
CA GLY A 51 -6.97 5.81 -3.53
C GLY A 51 -6.39 5.19 -2.25
N VAL A 52 -6.35 3.85 -2.19
CA VAL A 52 -5.82 3.13 -1.03
C VAL A 52 -4.31 3.34 -0.90
N TYR A 53 -3.56 3.39 -2.00
CA TYR A 53 -2.12 3.68 -1.98
C TYR A 53 -1.84 5.05 -1.37
N PHE A 54 -2.58 6.08 -1.81
CA PHE A 54 -2.42 7.41 -1.25
C PHE A 54 -2.73 7.46 0.25
N GLY A 55 -3.82 6.81 0.68
CA GLY A 55 -4.16 6.66 2.09
C GLY A 55 -3.11 5.88 2.89
N HIS A 56 -2.54 4.83 2.30
CA HIS A 56 -1.49 4.01 2.88
C HIS A 56 -0.21 4.81 3.10
N GLU A 57 0.23 5.58 2.11
CA GLU A 57 1.36 6.51 2.24
C GLU A 57 1.11 7.54 3.34
N ARG A 58 -0.08 8.19 3.36
CA ARG A 58 -0.45 9.15 4.41
C ARG A 58 -0.47 8.53 5.80
N ALA A 59 -0.93 7.28 5.93
CA ALA A 59 -0.93 6.57 7.19
C ALA A 59 0.51 6.26 7.64
N TRP A 60 1.36 5.81 6.71
CA TRP A 60 2.78 5.58 6.96
C TRP A 60 3.55 6.85 7.33
N GLU A 61 3.16 8.01 6.78
CA GLU A 61 3.67 9.31 7.22
C GLU A 61 3.34 9.61 8.68
N ARG A 62 2.21 9.17 9.21
CA ARG A 62 1.84 9.41 10.63
C ARG A 62 2.51 8.42 11.58
N ILE A 63 2.84 7.22 11.10
CA ILE A 63 3.48 6.18 11.89
C ILE A 63 4.96 6.55 12.15
N ARG A 64 5.34 6.61 13.44
CA ARG A 64 6.73 6.87 13.88
C ARG A 64 7.66 5.65 13.80
N PHE A 65 7.13 4.47 13.48
CA PHE A 65 7.88 3.22 13.40
C PHE A 65 9.05 3.30 12.41
N GLY A 66 10.25 2.92 12.86
CA GLY A 66 11.45 2.84 12.02
C GLY A 66 12.05 4.18 11.59
N ARG A 67 11.63 5.31 12.18
CA ARG A 67 12.31 6.60 11.98
C ARG A 67 13.63 6.62 12.75
N VAL A 68 14.74 6.49 12.04
CA VAL A 68 16.08 6.67 12.62
C VAL A 68 16.29 8.16 12.87
N ARG A 69 16.49 8.57 14.12
CA ARG A 69 16.90 9.93 14.46
C ARG A 69 18.40 10.05 14.16
N TYR A 70 18.79 11.09 13.43
CA TYR A 70 20.19 11.35 13.07
C TYR A 70 21.14 11.44 14.29
N THR A 71 20.60 11.77 15.48
CA THR A 71 21.33 11.87 16.75
C THR A 71 22.13 10.61 17.14
N ASP A 72 21.79 9.43 16.63
CA ASP A 72 22.45 8.18 17.02
C ASP A 72 23.77 7.88 16.26
N TYR A 73 24.18 8.70 15.29
CA TYR A 73 25.45 8.53 14.53
C TYR A 73 26.56 9.51 14.95
N GLN A 74 26.38 10.23 16.06
CA GLN A 74 27.30 11.26 16.56
C GLN A 74 27.89 10.91 17.95
N ILE A 75 27.90 9.64 18.34
CA ILE A 75 28.55 9.15 19.58
C ILE A 75 29.70 8.22 19.22
#